data_AF-A0A182WCW0-F1
#
_entry.id   AF-A0A182WCW0-F1
#
_cell.length_a   1.000
_cell.length_b   1.000
_cell.length_c   1.000
_cell.angle_alpha   90.00
_cell.angle_beta   90.00
_cell.angle_gamma   90.00
#
_symmetry.space_group_name_H-M   'P 1'
#
loop_
_entity.id
_entity.type
_entity.pdbx_description
1 polymer ?
#
loop_
_entity_poly.entity_id
_entity_poly.type
_entity_poly.pdbx_seq_one_letter_code
_entity_poly.pdbx_strand_id
1 'polypeptide(L)'
;MSIIFGSEMKAIYLLSLGLIYFCKPITSLEEINTTLAPVENYKTNPYCFRFTWMGPKYNKDTPYKNLSCENILKKSKGVPCFHPLVITNNTNIPDTNYMWEEYKDKPSQIACRLVRGEVCARYSYRYNGAIENITYMCAKLNVDNESSTSSSCFKEDRQGREIEVCVCESAAGRTPCNRSTNVLADSFPVAPMMLAVAMIQLLLIKCLQFR
;
A
#
# COMPACT_ATOMS: atom_id res chain seq x y z
N MET A 1 56.22 -20.02 -28.19
CA MET A 1 55.69 -21.39 -28.31
C MET A 1 54.34 -21.28 -28.98
N SER A 2 54.34 -21.54 -30.29
CA SER A 2 53.18 -21.40 -31.17
C SER A 2 52.33 -22.67 -31.10
N ILE A 3 51.00 -22.53 -31.05
CA ILE A 3 50.08 -23.63 -31.37
C ILE A 3 49.11 -23.12 -32.43
N ILE A 4 49.17 -23.79 -33.57
CA ILE A 4 48.35 -23.68 -34.77
C ILE A 4 47.24 -24.73 -34.66
N PHE A 5 46.00 -24.32 -34.85
CA PHE A 5 44.89 -25.09 -35.41
C PHE A 5 44.19 -24.09 -36.35
N GLY A 6 43.88 -24.33 -37.61
CA GLY A 6 43.74 -25.55 -38.41
C GLY A 6 42.56 -25.26 -39.35
N SER A 7 42.76 -25.51 -40.64
CA SER A 7 41.81 -25.34 -41.77
C SER A 7 40.39 -25.79 -41.41
N GLU A 8 39.32 -25.08 -41.77
CA GLU A 8 38.53 -25.25 -43.00
C GLU A 8 37.28 -24.35 -42.81
N MET A 9 36.82 -23.65 -43.85
CA MET A 9 35.48 -23.02 -44.05
C MET A 9 35.63 -21.76 -44.91
N LYS A 10 36.20 -21.94 -46.12
CA LYS A 10 36.16 -20.97 -47.22
C LYS A 10 35.58 -21.64 -48.45
N ALA A 11 34.26 -21.76 -48.49
CA ALA A 11 33.48 -21.93 -49.72
C ALA A 11 32.00 -21.80 -49.32
N ILE A 12 31.15 -21.29 -50.22
CA ILE A 12 29.75 -20.90 -50.00
C ILE A 12 29.59 -19.44 -49.56
N TYR A 13 30.31 -18.55 -50.25
CA TYR A 13 29.82 -17.23 -50.61
C TYR A 13 29.96 -17.15 -52.13
N LEU A 14 28.96 -16.61 -52.82
CA LEU A 14 28.80 -16.50 -54.28
C LEU A 14 28.03 -17.68 -54.91
N LEU A 15 26.71 -17.52 -55.01
CA LEU A 15 25.94 -17.56 -56.27
C LEU A 15 24.43 -17.61 -55.98
N SER A 16 23.80 -16.45 -55.81
CA SER A 16 22.41 -16.20 -56.22
C SER A 16 22.09 -14.70 -56.18
N LEU A 17 22.85 -13.94 -56.99
CA LEU A 17 22.39 -12.66 -57.52
C LEU A 17 21.26 -12.97 -58.52
N GLY A 18 20.02 -12.69 -58.15
CA GLY A 18 18.90 -12.84 -59.08
C GLY A 18 17.53 -12.82 -58.42
N LEU A 19 17.16 -11.72 -57.76
CA LEU A 19 15.77 -11.33 -57.47
C LEU A 19 15.74 -9.90 -56.92
N ILE A 20 16.22 -8.94 -57.71
CA ILE A 20 15.77 -7.55 -57.63
C ILE A 20 14.72 -7.44 -58.73
N TYR A 21 13.44 -7.26 -58.37
CA TYR A 21 12.41 -6.49 -59.07
C TYR A 21 11.01 -6.91 -58.59
N PHE A 22 10.47 -6.18 -57.60
CA PHE A 22 9.06 -5.79 -57.41
C PHE A 22 9.07 -4.81 -56.22
N CYS A 23 9.28 -3.51 -56.44
CA CYS A 23 8.21 -2.54 -56.72
C CYS A 23 7.12 -2.48 -55.64
N LYS A 24 7.34 -1.73 -54.54
CA LYS A 24 6.65 -0.45 -54.21
C LYS A 24 6.93 0.02 -52.77
N PRO A 25 6.69 1.33 -52.48
CA PRO A 25 7.35 2.06 -51.40
C PRO A 25 6.46 2.25 -50.16
N ILE A 26 7.11 2.69 -49.08
CA ILE A 26 6.58 3.37 -47.89
C ILE A 26 5.58 2.56 -47.05
N THR A 27 6.07 2.05 -45.93
CA THR A 27 5.31 2.06 -44.69
C THR A 27 6.21 2.67 -43.64
N SER A 28 5.77 3.82 -43.11
CA SER A 28 6.33 4.47 -41.94
C SER A 28 6.60 3.43 -40.86
N LEU A 29 7.82 3.45 -40.30
CA LEU A 29 8.08 2.85 -39.00
C LEU A 29 7.33 3.72 -37.99
N GLU A 30 6.07 3.40 -37.75
CA GLU A 30 5.31 4.02 -36.68
C GLU A 30 5.93 3.52 -35.38
N GLU A 31 6.74 4.37 -34.73
CA GLU A 31 7.05 4.22 -33.32
C GLU A 31 5.70 4.11 -32.59
N ILE A 32 5.34 2.90 -32.17
CA ILE A 32 4.20 2.70 -31.29
C ILE A 32 4.57 3.39 -29.98
N ASN A 33 4.15 4.65 -29.85
CA ASN A 33 4.27 5.45 -28.65
C ASN A 33 3.31 4.87 -27.62
N THR A 34 3.74 3.76 -27.04
CA THR A 34 2.98 2.94 -26.12
C THR A 34 3.16 3.55 -24.74
N THR A 35 2.52 4.68 -24.49
CA THR A 35 2.26 5.13 -23.12
C THR A 35 1.12 4.29 -22.54
N LEU A 36 1.25 2.96 -22.55
CA LEU A 36 0.32 2.08 -21.84
C LEU A 36 0.62 2.25 -20.36
N ALA A 37 -0.30 2.90 -19.64
CA ALA A 37 -0.35 2.77 -18.20
C ALA A 37 -0.26 1.27 -17.84
N PRO A 38 0.61 0.88 -16.90
CA PRO A 38 0.78 -0.53 -16.56
C PRO A 38 -0.58 -1.12 -16.21
N VAL A 39 -0.94 -2.24 -16.85
CA VAL A 39 -2.22 -2.92 -16.65
C VAL A 39 -2.44 -3.11 -15.16
N GLU A 40 -3.46 -2.44 -14.63
CA GLU A 40 -3.79 -2.50 -13.22
C GLU A 40 -4.31 -3.90 -12.90
N ASN A 41 -3.49 -4.67 -12.18
CA ASN A 41 -3.86 -6.01 -11.77
C ASN A 41 -3.47 -6.22 -10.30
N TYR A 42 -4.47 -6.17 -9.41
CA TYR A 42 -4.27 -6.37 -7.98
C TYR A 42 -3.87 -7.81 -7.63
N LYS A 43 -4.16 -8.79 -8.48
CA LYS A 43 -3.81 -10.21 -8.21
C LYS A 43 -2.30 -10.44 -8.27
N THR A 44 -1.60 -9.70 -9.12
CA THR A 44 -0.16 -9.86 -9.34
C THR A 44 0.69 -8.73 -8.76
N ASN A 45 0.06 -7.64 -8.31
CA ASN A 45 0.77 -6.50 -7.72
C ASN A 45 0.22 -6.15 -6.34
N PRO A 46 1.09 -5.85 -5.36
CA PRO A 46 0.66 -5.34 -4.07
C PRO A 46 0.29 -3.84 -4.14
N TYR A 47 -0.68 -3.44 -3.34
CA TYR A 47 -1.20 -2.07 -3.28
C TYR A 47 -1.33 -1.56 -1.84
N CYS A 48 -1.24 -0.24 -1.68
CA CYS A 48 -1.63 0.48 -0.46
C CYS A 48 -2.80 1.40 -0.77
N PHE A 49 -3.74 1.57 0.16
CA PHE A 49 -4.68 2.68 0.04
C PHE A 49 -3.90 4.00 -0.05
N ARG A 50 -4.37 4.89 -0.92
CA ARG A 50 -3.83 6.23 -1.13
C ARG A 50 -4.95 7.23 -1.33
N PHE A 51 -5.36 7.87 -0.25
CA PHE A 51 -6.38 8.91 -0.20
C PHE A 51 -6.35 9.62 1.15
N THR A 52 -7.07 10.73 1.27
CA THR A 52 -7.22 11.44 2.55
C THR A 52 -8.67 11.44 2.99
N TRP A 53 -8.95 10.84 4.14
CA TRP A 53 -10.23 11.03 4.81
C TRP A 53 -10.22 12.36 5.55
N MET A 54 -11.17 13.23 5.22
CA MET A 54 -11.22 14.61 5.72
C MET A 54 -11.65 14.71 7.19
N GLY A 55 -12.12 13.62 7.79
CA GLY A 55 -12.55 13.57 9.17
C GLY A 55 -14.04 13.87 9.37
N PRO A 56 -14.51 13.81 10.62
CA PRO A 56 -15.93 13.83 10.97
C PRO A 56 -16.61 15.19 10.77
N LYS A 57 -15.84 16.27 10.56
CA LYS A 57 -16.35 17.63 10.32
C LYS A 57 -16.90 17.82 8.91
N TYR A 58 -16.64 16.88 8.00
CA TYR A 58 -16.99 16.97 6.59
C TYR A 58 -18.06 15.93 6.25
N ASN A 59 -19.05 16.33 5.47
CA ASN A 59 -20.18 15.49 5.07
C ASN A 59 -20.55 15.74 3.59
N LYS A 60 -21.58 15.04 3.10
CA LYS A 60 -22.04 15.16 1.70
C LYS A 60 -22.41 16.58 1.25
N ASP A 61 -22.83 17.43 2.19
CA ASP A 61 -23.26 18.80 1.92
C ASP A 61 -22.06 19.77 1.93
N THR A 62 -20.89 19.30 2.36
CA THR A 62 -19.66 20.07 2.33
C THR A 62 -19.13 20.13 0.89
N PRO A 63 -18.82 21.32 0.33
CA PRO A 63 -18.29 21.42 -1.03
C PRO A 63 -16.81 20.96 -1.08
N TYR A 64 -16.57 19.64 -1.08
CA TYR A 64 -15.23 19.05 -1.01
C TYR A 64 -14.56 18.78 -2.35
N LYS A 65 -15.34 18.65 -3.44
CA LYS A 65 -14.83 18.26 -4.77
C LYS A 65 -13.79 19.21 -5.35
N ASN A 66 -13.81 20.47 -4.94
CA ASN A 66 -12.88 21.52 -5.40
C ASN A 66 -11.85 21.89 -4.33
N LEU A 67 -11.80 21.17 -3.20
CA LEU A 67 -10.81 21.45 -2.16
C LEU A 67 -9.47 20.82 -2.55
N SER A 68 -8.40 21.59 -2.42
CA SER A 68 -7.04 21.07 -2.47
C SER A 68 -6.60 20.57 -1.10
N CYS A 69 -5.53 19.78 -1.08
CA CYS A 69 -4.84 19.43 0.16
C CYS A 69 -4.43 20.66 0.98
N GLU A 70 -4.05 21.76 0.34
CA GLU A 70 -3.67 23.01 1.01
C GLU A 70 -4.84 23.61 1.80
N ASN A 71 -6.06 23.54 1.25
CA ASN A 71 -7.27 24.04 1.89
C ASN A 71 -7.62 23.24 3.15
N ILE A 72 -7.39 21.93 3.13
CA ILE A 72 -7.77 21.01 4.22
C ILE A 72 -6.77 21.05 5.36
N LEU A 73 -5.48 21.09 5.03
CA LEU A 73 -4.43 21.01 6.02
C LEU A 73 -4.32 22.29 6.86
N LYS A 74 -5.01 23.40 6.50
CA LYS A 74 -5.02 24.67 7.24
C LYS A 74 -3.63 25.13 7.71
N LYS A 75 -2.60 24.94 6.86
CA LYS A 75 -1.18 25.22 7.14
C LYS A 75 -0.50 24.31 8.19
N SER A 76 -1.08 23.15 8.52
CA SER A 76 -0.44 22.11 9.32
C SER A 76 0.76 21.54 8.56
N LYS A 77 1.93 22.12 8.78
CA LYS A 77 3.18 21.67 8.16
C LYS A 77 3.46 20.23 8.59
N GLY A 78 3.77 19.37 7.64
CA GLY A 78 4.18 17.98 7.90
C GLY A 78 3.03 16.96 7.93
N VAL A 79 1.77 17.38 7.81
CA VAL A 79 0.64 16.43 7.68
C VAL A 79 0.51 16.01 6.20
N PRO A 80 0.62 14.72 5.85
CA PRO A 80 0.49 14.26 4.48
C PRO A 80 -0.94 14.40 3.99
N CYS A 81 -1.13 14.64 2.69
CA CYS A 81 -2.43 14.64 2.05
C CYS A 81 -2.31 14.17 0.59
N PHE A 82 -3.22 13.28 0.20
CA PHE A 82 -3.35 12.71 -1.13
C PHE A 82 -4.80 12.76 -1.61
N HIS A 83 -4.96 12.97 -2.92
CA HIS A 83 -6.24 12.76 -3.60
C HIS A 83 -6.47 11.25 -3.88
N PRO A 84 -7.73 10.80 -3.93
CA PRO A 84 -8.95 11.59 -3.72
C PRO A 84 -9.17 11.99 -2.25
N LEU A 85 -9.96 13.04 -2.05
CA LEU A 85 -10.46 13.40 -0.74
C LEU A 85 -11.74 12.62 -0.49
N VAL A 86 -11.77 11.92 0.64
CA VAL A 86 -12.86 11.03 1.03
C VAL A 86 -13.58 11.63 2.22
N ILE A 87 -14.90 11.62 2.15
CA ILE A 87 -15.79 11.98 3.26
C ILE A 87 -16.65 10.77 3.61
N THR A 88 -17.13 10.73 4.84
CA THR A 88 -18.11 9.75 5.29
C THR A 88 -19.37 10.49 5.71
N ASN A 89 -20.54 9.90 5.46
CA ASN A 89 -21.81 10.50 5.86
C ASN A 89 -22.09 10.28 7.36
N ASN A 90 -21.47 9.27 7.95
CA ASN A 90 -21.39 9.07 9.39
C ASN A 90 -20.05 9.65 9.88
N THR A 91 -19.95 10.04 11.15
CA THR A 91 -18.70 10.58 11.74
C THR A 91 -17.59 9.51 11.88
N ASN A 92 -17.79 8.33 11.30
CA ASN A 92 -16.88 7.19 11.38
C ASN A 92 -15.83 7.26 10.28
N ILE A 93 -14.72 6.58 10.52
CA ILE A 93 -13.68 6.36 9.51
C ILE A 93 -14.24 5.58 8.31
N PRO A 94 -13.67 5.74 7.09
CA PRO A 94 -14.16 5.03 5.90
C PRO A 94 -14.05 3.51 6.06
N ASP A 95 -15.06 2.80 5.55
CA ASP A 95 -15.01 1.35 5.40
C ASP A 95 -14.10 0.99 4.22
N THR A 96 -12.84 0.75 4.54
CA THR A 96 -11.81 0.40 3.57
C THR A 96 -12.04 -0.98 2.94
N ASN A 97 -12.78 -1.90 3.59
CA ASN A 97 -13.08 -3.19 2.97
C ASN A 97 -14.09 -2.99 1.84
N TYR A 98 -15.16 -2.23 2.10
CA TYR A 98 -16.13 -1.84 1.06
C TYR A 98 -15.45 -1.09 -0.09
N MET A 99 -14.61 -0.09 0.23
CA MET A 99 -13.85 0.65 -0.79
C MET A 99 -12.96 -0.27 -1.63
N TRP A 100 -12.30 -1.26 -1.03
CA TRP A 100 -11.49 -2.18 -1.81
C TRP A 100 -12.32 -3.04 -2.74
N GLU A 101 -13.43 -3.60 -2.27
CA GLU A 101 -14.30 -4.42 -3.11
C GLU A 101 -14.83 -3.68 -4.33
N GLU A 102 -15.14 -2.39 -4.19
CA GLU A 102 -15.62 -1.52 -5.28
C GLU A 102 -14.53 -1.15 -6.30
N TYR A 103 -13.29 -0.93 -5.84
CA TYR A 103 -12.22 -0.36 -6.67
C TYR A 103 -11.06 -1.31 -6.96
N LYS A 104 -11.06 -2.56 -6.50
CA LYS A 104 -9.95 -3.53 -6.69
C LYS A 104 -9.59 -3.81 -8.15
N ASP A 105 -10.53 -3.66 -9.09
CA ASP A 105 -10.29 -3.85 -10.54
C ASP A 105 -9.76 -2.58 -11.23
N LYS A 106 -9.76 -1.45 -10.51
CA LYS A 106 -9.22 -0.13 -10.93
C LYS A 106 -8.54 0.57 -9.74
N PRO A 107 -7.56 -0.09 -9.09
CA PRO A 107 -7.02 0.32 -7.80
C PRO A 107 -6.43 1.73 -7.81
N SER A 108 -5.96 2.26 -8.95
CA SER A 108 -5.39 3.62 -9.01
C SER A 108 -6.34 4.74 -8.55
N GLN A 109 -7.65 4.48 -8.51
CA GLN A 109 -8.64 5.46 -8.06
C GLN A 109 -8.55 5.73 -6.55
N ILE A 110 -8.11 4.76 -5.74
CA ILE A 110 -8.09 4.85 -4.27
C ILE A 110 -6.83 4.24 -3.64
N ALA A 111 -5.91 3.74 -4.45
CA ALA A 111 -4.70 3.05 -4.03
C ALA A 111 -3.51 3.39 -4.94
N CYS A 112 -2.31 3.09 -4.45
CA CYS A 112 -1.07 3.13 -5.21
C CYS A 112 -0.46 1.73 -5.25
N ARG A 113 0.09 1.36 -6.40
CA ARG A 113 0.89 0.14 -6.54
C ARG A 113 2.18 0.32 -5.75
N LEU A 114 2.53 -0.64 -4.91
CA LEU A 114 3.80 -0.66 -4.21
C LEU A 114 4.95 -0.90 -5.20
N VAL A 115 5.99 -0.07 -5.14
CA VAL A 115 7.29 -0.33 -5.78
C VAL A 115 8.35 -0.73 -4.77
N ARG A 116 9.52 -1.15 -5.24
CA ARG A 116 10.61 -1.63 -4.38
C ARG A 116 10.99 -0.57 -3.34
N GLY A 117 10.98 -0.97 -2.07
CA GLY A 117 11.32 -0.12 -0.92
C GLY A 117 10.17 0.77 -0.41
N GLU A 118 8.97 0.63 -0.97
CA GLU A 118 7.77 1.25 -0.41
C GLU A 118 7.01 0.31 0.50
N VAL A 119 6.32 0.90 1.46
CA VAL A 119 5.44 0.24 2.43
C VAL A 119 4.13 0.99 2.52
N CYS A 120 3.09 0.36 3.05
CA CYS A 120 1.83 1.04 3.28
C CYS A 120 1.89 1.79 4.59
N ALA A 121 1.42 3.03 4.59
CA ALA A 121 1.32 3.85 5.79
C ALA A 121 -0.11 4.37 5.97
N ARG A 122 -0.51 4.48 7.24
CA ARG A 122 -1.74 5.15 7.70
C ARG A 122 -1.32 6.22 8.71
N TYR A 123 -1.46 7.48 8.31
CA TYR A 123 -1.19 8.65 9.13
C TYR A 123 -2.50 9.16 9.72
N SER A 124 -2.65 9.12 11.04
CA SER A 124 -3.83 9.64 11.74
C SER A 124 -3.45 10.91 12.51
N TYR A 125 -4.15 12.00 12.23
CA TYR A 125 -3.99 13.25 12.96
C TYR A 125 -5.15 13.43 13.94
N ARG A 126 -4.82 13.65 15.21
CA ARG A 126 -5.79 13.97 16.26
C ARG A 126 -5.46 15.30 16.90
N TYR A 127 -6.50 16.02 17.28
CA TYR A 127 -6.40 17.24 18.07
C TYR A 127 -7.33 17.14 19.27
N ASN A 128 -6.78 17.32 20.48
CA ASN A 128 -7.50 17.20 21.75
C ASN A 128 -8.32 15.89 21.84
N GLY A 129 -7.72 14.76 21.49
CA GLY A 129 -8.34 13.44 21.55
C GLY A 129 -9.33 13.11 20.41
N ALA A 130 -9.67 14.06 19.54
CA ALA A 130 -10.57 13.83 18.40
C ALA A 130 -9.78 13.63 17.11
N ILE A 131 -10.18 12.66 16.27
CA ILE A 131 -9.57 12.47 14.93
C ILE A 131 -9.99 13.63 14.03
N GLU A 132 -9.00 14.35 13.52
CA GLU A 132 -9.18 15.47 12.59
C GLU A 132 -9.13 15.00 11.14
N ASN A 133 -8.17 14.15 10.78
CA ASN A 133 -8.09 13.52 9.46
C ASN A 133 -7.26 12.23 9.51
N ILE A 134 -7.38 11.42 8.45
CA ILE A 134 -6.52 10.25 8.25
C ILE A 134 -6.05 10.22 6.80
N THR A 135 -4.75 10.07 6.59
CA THR A 135 -4.15 9.94 5.28
C THR A 135 -3.58 8.54 5.10
N TYR A 136 -3.99 7.90 4.01
CA TYR A 136 -3.49 6.60 3.57
C TYR A 136 -2.49 6.84 2.45
N MET A 137 -1.35 6.14 2.45
CA MET A 137 -0.31 6.37 1.44
C MET A 137 0.64 5.18 1.25
N CYS A 138 1.25 5.10 0.07
CA CYS A 138 2.54 4.42 -0.12
C CYS A 138 3.63 5.36 0.40
N ALA A 139 4.53 4.85 1.23
CA ALA A 139 5.61 5.62 1.82
C ALA A 139 6.92 4.86 1.73
N LYS A 140 8.04 5.58 1.66
CA LYS A 140 9.37 5.03 1.91
C LYS A 140 9.72 5.38 3.34
N LEU A 141 9.93 4.36 4.16
CA LEU A 141 10.27 4.54 5.56
C LEU A 141 11.75 4.29 5.74
N ASN A 142 12.43 5.21 6.41
CA ASN A 142 13.78 4.99 6.92
C ASN A 142 13.67 5.04 8.45
N VAL A 143 13.74 3.89 9.11
CA VAL A 143 13.81 3.81 10.57
C VAL A 143 15.24 3.45 10.91
N ASP A 144 15.89 4.27 11.72
CA ASP A 144 17.24 3.97 12.18
C ASP A 144 17.21 2.62 12.95
N ASN A 145 18.01 1.66 12.49
CA ASN A 145 18.17 0.31 13.06
C ASN A 145 16.98 -0.67 12.94
N GLU A 146 15.93 -0.38 12.17
CA GLU A 146 14.86 -1.35 11.88
C GLU A 146 14.61 -1.49 10.38
N SER A 147 14.30 -2.71 9.92
CA SER A 147 13.90 -2.90 8.53
C SER A 147 12.51 -2.28 8.30
N SER A 148 12.28 -1.71 7.12
CA SER A 148 10.97 -1.18 6.72
C SER A 148 9.84 -2.23 6.71
N THR A 149 10.14 -3.48 7.03
CA THR A 149 9.29 -4.66 6.79
C THR A 149 8.44 -5.05 8.00
N SER A 150 8.76 -4.58 9.21
CA SER A 150 7.94 -4.88 10.38
C SER A 150 6.70 -3.99 10.44
N SER A 151 5.52 -4.61 10.62
CA SER A 151 4.28 -3.87 10.91
C SER A 151 4.40 -3.20 12.28
N SER A 152 4.43 -1.87 12.32
CA SER A 152 4.60 -1.10 13.56
C SER A 152 3.80 0.20 13.52
N CYS A 153 3.50 0.77 14.69
CA CYS A 153 2.83 2.07 14.81
C CYS A 153 3.66 2.98 15.70
N PHE A 154 3.94 4.18 15.21
CA PHE A 154 4.68 5.22 15.92
C PHE A 154 3.71 6.33 16.33
N LYS A 155 3.79 6.76 17.59
CA LYS A 155 2.95 7.82 18.14
C LYS A 155 3.82 8.97 18.62
N GLU A 156 3.40 10.18 18.29
CA GLU A 156 4.00 11.41 18.79
C GLU A 156 2.88 12.34 19.26
N ASP A 157 3.01 12.89 20.47
CA ASP A 157 2.13 13.93 20.99
C ASP A 157 2.93 15.21 21.20
N ARG A 158 2.45 16.33 20.63
CA ARG A 158 2.96 17.67 20.91
C ARG A 158 1.82 18.65 21.17
N GLN A 159 1.59 18.92 22.45
CA GLN A 159 0.65 19.95 22.92
C GLN A 159 -0.79 19.67 22.46
N GLY A 160 -1.27 18.43 22.63
CA GLY A 160 -2.62 18.03 22.25
C GLY A 160 -2.80 17.77 20.75
N ARG A 161 -1.70 17.80 19.98
CA ARG A 161 -1.63 17.30 18.62
C ARG A 161 -0.99 15.93 18.66
N GLU A 162 -1.80 14.90 18.48
CA GLU A 162 -1.32 13.53 18.42
C GLU A 162 -1.24 13.09 16.96
N ILE A 163 -0.10 12.49 16.61
CA ILE A 163 0.17 11.89 15.31
C ILE A 163 0.41 10.40 15.55
N GLU A 164 -0.34 9.55 14.84
CA GLU A 164 -0.11 8.11 14.79
C GLU A 164 0.22 7.71 13.36
N VAL A 165 1.38 7.08 13.14
CA VAL A 165 1.77 6.52 11.84
C VAL A 165 1.93 5.03 11.98
N CYS A 166 1.01 4.27 11.40
CA CYS A 166 1.11 2.81 11.31
C CYS A 166 1.62 2.41 9.93
N VAL A 167 2.60 1.50 9.90
CA VAL A 167 3.20 0.95 8.68
C VAL A 167 2.99 -0.55 8.60
N CYS A 168 2.87 -1.07 7.38
CA CYS A 168 2.73 -2.49 7.11
C CYS A 168 3.09 -2.82 5.65
N GLU A 169 3.37 -4.08 5.38
CA GLU A 169 3.60 -4.58 4.01
C GLU A 169 2.34 -5.25 3.46
N SER A 170 1.86 -4.77 2.30
CA SER A 170 0.76 -5.40 1.57
C SER A 170 1.27 -6.51 0.66
N ALA A 171 0.46 -7.55 0.49
CA ALA A 171 0.70 -8.64 -0.46
C ALA A 171 -0.20 -8.52 -1.70
N ALA A 172 0.28 -9.05 -2.83
CA ALA A 172 -0.53 -9.15 -4.06
C ALA A 172 -1.75 -10.06 -3.83
N GLY A 173 -2.86 -9.72 -4.49
CA GLY A 173 -4.14 -10.44 -4.39
C GLY A 173 -4.88 -10.25 -3.07
N ARG A 174 -4.38 -9.40 -2.17
CA ARG A 174 -5.00 -9.10 -0.87
C ARG A 174 -5.47 -7.65 -0.81
N THR A 175 -6.42 -7.39 0.08
CA THR A 175 -6.79 -6.03 0.48
C THR A 175 -5.57 -5.32 1.07
N PRO A 176 -5.34 -4.03 0.75
CA PRO A 176 -4.25 -3.27 1.35
C PRO A 176 -4.21 -3.33 2.88
N CYS A 177 -3.02 -3.52 3.44
CA CYS A 177 -2.84 -3.73 4.87
C CYS A 177 -3.06 -2.45 5.70
N ASN A 178 -2.88 -1.25 5.11
CA ASN A 178 -3.12 0.03 5.76
C ASN A 178 -4.61 0.37 5.84
N ARG A 179 -5.46 -0.62 6.11
CA ARG A 179 -6.91 -0.49 6.20
C ARG A 179 -7.35 0.18 7.51
N SER A 180 -8.58 0.70 7.52
CA SER A 180 -9.30 1.07 8.75
C SER A 180 -9.68 -0.20 9.50
N THR A 181 -8.77 -0.82 10.25
CA THR A 181 -9.22 -1.64 11.39
C THR A 181 -9.59 -0.67 12.49
N ASN A 182 -10.80 -0.80 13.06
CA ASN A 182 -11.11 -0.17 14.35
C ASN A 182 -9.91 -0.45 15.26
N VAL A 183 -9.17 0.60 15.62
CA VAL A 183 -8.00 0.50 16.51
C VAL A 183 -8.56 0.24 17.91
N LEU A 184 -9.02 -0.99 18.10
CA LEU A 184 -9.29 -1.66 19.36
C LEU A 184 -8.48 -2.97 19.32
N ALA A 185 -7.22 -2.87 18.92
CA ALA A 185 -6.23 -3.81 19.40
C ALA A 185 -5.61 -3.18 20.65
N ASP A 186 -6.44 -2.96 21.67
CA ASP A 186 -5.92 -3.12 23.02
C ASP A 186 -5.47 -4.58 23.05
N SER A 187 -4.17 -4.77 23.21
CA SER A 187 -3.56 -6.03 23.55
C SER A 187 -4.37 -6.69 24.65
N PHE A 188 -5.22 -7.65 24.31
CA PHE A 188 -5.79 -8.55 25.31
C PHE A 188 -4.59 -9.16 26.04
N PRO A 189 -4.43 -8.92 27.36
CA PRO A 189 -3.32 -9.51 28.07
C PRO A 189 -3.61 -11.01 28.09
N VAL A 190 -2.86 -11.77 27.29
CA VAL A 190 -2.96 -13.24 27.22
C VAL A 190 -2.48 -13.88 28.54
N ALA A 191 -1.72 -13.13 29.34
CA ALA A 191 -1.15 -13.56 30.61
C ALA A 191 -2.18 -13.92 31.71
N PRO A 192 -3.18 -13.08 32.06
CA PRO A 192 -4.18 -13.43 33.08
C PRO A 192 -5.07 -14.63 32.70
N MET A 193 -5.32 -14.86 31.40
CA MET A 193 -6.13 -16.00 30.96
C MET A 193 -5.40 -17.34 31.16
N MET A 194 -4.08 -17.39 30.90
CA MET A 194 -3.27 -18.60 31.11
C MET A 194 -3.13 -18.96 32.60
N LEU A 195 -3.02 -17.96 33.47
CA LEU A 195 -3.00 -18.14 34.93
C LEU A 195 -4.33 -18.70 35.46
N ALA A 196 -5.46 -18.20 34.96
CA ALA A 196 -6.78 -18.70 35.35
C ALA A 196 -6.97 -20.17 34.96
N VAL A 197 -6.56 -20.56 33.75
CA VAL A 197 -6.64 -21.96 33.29
C VAL A 197 -5.72 -22.87 34.12
N ALA A 198 -4.50 -22.44 34.42
CA ALA A 198 -3.58 -23.20 35.26
C ALA A 198 -4.13 -23.43 36.68
N MET A 199 -4.76 -22.41 37.29
CA MET A 199 -5.38 -22.51 38.60
C MET A 199 -6.58 -23.47 38.60
N ILE A 200 -7.42 -23.44 37.56
CA ILE A 200 -8.54 -24.37 37.39
C ILE A 200 -8.04 -25.81 37.26
N GLN A 201 -6.99 -26.05 36.47
CA GLN A 201 -6.40 -27.40 36.35
C GLN A 201 -5.80 -27.88 37.67
N LEU A 202 -5.10 -27.03 38.43
CA LEU A 202 -4.58 -27.36 39.74
C LEU A 202 -5.68 -27.71 40.76
N LEU A 203 -6.81 -27.00 40.71
CA LEU A 203 -7.97 -27.29 41.57
C LEU A 203 -8.62 -28.63 41.19
N LEU A 204 -8.78 -28.92 39.89
CA LEU A 204 -9.33 -30.19 39.42
C LEU A 204 -8.44 -31.38 39.81
N ILE A 205 -7.12 -31.24 39.69
CA ILE A 205 -6.17 -32.28 40.11
C ILE A 205 -6.27 -32.51 41.63
N LYS A 206 -6.34 -31.45 42.44
CA LYS A 206 -6.52 -31.58 43.90
C LYS A 206 -7.84 -32.25 44.27
N CYS A 207 -8.94 -31.95 43.57
CA CYS A 207 -10.23 -32.61 43.79
C CYS A 207 -10.20 -34.10 43.44
N LEU A 208 -9.41 -34.51 42.44
CA LEU A 208 -9.25 -35.92 42.07
C LEU A 208 -8.38 -36.70 43.06
N GLN A 209 -7.46 -36.04 43.77
CA GLN A 209 -6.59 -36.69 44.77
C GLN A 209 -7.22 -36.81 46.17
N PHE A 210 -8.33 -36.09 46.43
CA PHE A 210 -9.06 -36.10 47.71
C PHE A 210 -10.33 -36.96 47.69
N ARG A 211 -10.49 -37.81 46.67
CA ARG A 211 -11.53 -38.82 46.57
C ARG A 211 -10.91 -40.21 46.63
#